data_AF-A0A2H1IH93-F1
#
_entry.id   AF-A0A2H1IH93-F1
#
_cell.length_a   1.000
_cell.length_b   1.000
_cell.length_c   1.000
_cell.angle_alpha   90.00
_cell.angle_beta   90.00
_cell.angle_gamma   90.00
#
_symmetry.space_group_name_H-M   'P 1'
#
loop_
_entity.id
_entity.type
_entity.pdbx_description
1 polymer ?
#
loop_
_entity_poly.entity_id
_entity_poly.type
_entity_poly.pdbx_seq_one_letter_code
_entity_poly.pdbx_strand_id
1 'polypeptide(L)'
;MTRGTHPTARLLDLVPGRSGKAYGDWLDERGDEFRKRVAIATLDPFQGYKNAIDDQLEDATCVLDAFHIVKLAGAAVDDVRRRIQQETLGHRGRKGDPLYGIRHVLRAGRERLTPRQQTRLASAFAAHPDHVAVEVAYQCAQDLRDVFHQPTPAQGRRLAEQLIAALPSCPIPEIARLGKTLRRWRTAFLAYFDTAGASNGGTEAINGIIELGRRIARGFRNFEQYRLRMLLITGGLDASPHTQL
;
A
#
# COMPACT_ATOMS: atom_id res chain seq x y z
N MET A 1 11.22 3.61 -31.05
CA MET A 1 10.88 2.94 -29.77
C MET A 1 9.44 3.29 -29.43
N THR A 2 8.51 2.41 -29.76
CA THR A 2 7.08 2.56 -29.40
C THR A 2 6.96 2.47 -27.89
N ARG A 3 6.66 3.61 -27.24
CA ARG A 3 6.29 3.62 -25.82
C ARG A 3 5.06 2.72 -25.67
N GLY A 4 5.16 1.68 -24.84
CA GLY A 4 4.04 0.78 -24.57
C GLY A 4 2.83 1.53 -24.04
N THR A 5 1.66 0.94 -24.24
CA THR A 5 0.31 1.40 -23.83
C THR A 5 0.09 1.39 -22.31
N HIS A 6 1.11 1.76 -21.53
CA HIS A 6 0.94 2.03 -20.11
C HIS A 6 0.70 3.52 -19.92
N PRO A 7 -0.38 3.93 -19.23
CA PRO A 7 -0.62 5.35 -18.96
C PRO A 7 0.60 5.94 -18.24
N THR A 8 1.16 7.00 -18.80
CA THR A 8 2.25 7.74 -18.15
C THR A 8 1.66 8.52 -16.99
N ALA A 9 2.06 8.18 -15.76
CA ALA A 9 1.67 8.94 -14.59
C ALA A 9 2.15 10.39 -14.73
N ARG A 10 1.26 11.35 -14.46
CA ARG A 10 1.53 12.79 -14.52
C ARG A 10 1.12 13.42 -13.20
N LEU A 11 2.01 14.23 -12.63
CA LEU A 11 1.68 15.03 -11.45
C LEU A 11 0.74 16.15 -11.88
N LEU A 12 -0.47 16.18 -11.33
CA LEU A 12 -1.43 17.25 -11.63
C LEU A 12 -1.16 18.49 -10.78
N ASP A 13 -0.75 18.31 -9.52
CA ASP A 13 -0.50 19.42 -8.61
C ASP A 13 0.28 19.00 -7.34
N LEU A 14 0.81 19.99 -6.64
CA LEU A 14 1.24 19.92 -5.25
C LEU A 14 0.47 20.95 -4.45
N VAL A 15 -0.25 20.49 -3.43
CA VAL A 15 -1.09 21.32 -2.57
C VAL A 15 -0.49 21.35 -1.15
N PRO A 16 -0.41 22.51 -0.48
CA PRO A 16 0.04 22.57 0.90
C PRO A 16 -0.86 21.76 1.86
N GLY A 17 -0.23 20.96 2.71
CA GLY A 17 -0.91 20.18 3.75
C GLY A 17 -1.26 18.75 3.33
N ARG A 18 -1.90 18.02 4.24
CA ARG A 18 -2.28 16.60 4.08
C ARG A 18 -3.68 16.28 4.61
N SER A 19 -4.52 17.29 4.78
CA SER A 19 -5.88 17.12 5.31
C SER A 19 -6.85 16.73 4.20
N GLY A 20 -7.95 16.06 4.56
CA GLY A 20 -9.04 15.82 3.63
C GLY A 20 -9.61 17.12 3.04
N LYS A 21 -9.65 18.19 3.85
CA LYS A 21 -10.05 19.53 3.40
C LYS A 21 -9.16 20.08 2.28
N ALA A 22 -7.82 20.01 2.42
CA ALA A 22 -6.92 20.51 1.38
C ALA A 22 -7.09 19.74 0.06
N TYR A 23 -7.40 18.44 0.13
CA TYR A 23 -7.71 17.63 -1.04
C TYR A 23 -9.08 17.97 -1.65
N GLY A 24 -10.10 18.17 -0.82
CA GLY A 24 -11.44 18.55 -1.26
C GLY A 24 -11.48 19.92 -1.93
N ASP A 25 -10.88 20.94 -1.29
CA ASP A 25 -10.79 22.29 -1.84
C ASP A 25 -10.11 22.27 -3.23
N TRP A 26 -9.04 21.49 -3.38
CA TRP A 26 -8.34 21.35 -4.65
C TRP A 26 -9.20 20.67 -5.73
N LEU A 27 -10.02 19.68 -5.38
CA LEU A 27 -10.94 19.04 -6.33
C LEU A 27 -12.07 19.99 -6.73
N ASP A 28 -12.61 20.76 -5.79
CA ASP A 28 -13.64 21.77 -6.02
C ASP A 28 -13.14 22.84 -7.02
N GLU A 29 -11.90 23.30 -6.87
CA GLU A 29 -11.25 24.28 -7.78
C GLU A 29 -11.14 23.79 -9.24
N ARG A 30 -11.17 22.47 -9.48
CA ARG A 30 -11.13 21.91 -10.85
C ARG A 30 -12.50 21.87 -11.53
N GLY A 31 -13.58 22.05 -10.78
CA GLY A 31 -14.95 22.08 -11.26
C GLY A 31 -15.55 20.69 -11.59
N ASP A 32 -16.87 20.66 -11.75
CA ASP A 32 -17.67 19.44 -11.91
C ASP A 32 -17.27 18.60 -13.11
N GLU A 33 -16.97 19.25 -14.24
CA GLU A 33 -16.55 18.57 -15.48
C GLU A 33 -15.23 17.79 -15.30
N PHE A 34 -14.34 18.26 -14.44
CA PHE A 34 -13.16 17.50 -14.08
C PHE A 34 -13.52 16.31 -13.19
N ARG A 35 -14.27 16.56 -12.11
CA ARG A 35 -14.62 15.55 -11.10
C ARG A 35 -15.38 14.36 -11.70
N LYS A 36 -16.38 14.63 -12.56
CA LYS A 36 -17.18 13.60 -13.25
C LYS A 36 -16.38 12.71 -14.21
N ARG A 37 -15.19 13.15 -14.64
CA ARG A 37 -14.30 12.35 -15.51
C ARG A 37 -13.36 11.45 -14.72
N VAL A 38 -13.30 11.57 -13.39
CA VAL A 38 -12.49 10.69 -12.55
C VAL A 38 -13.24 9.38 -12.35
N ALA A 39 -12.84 8.33 -13.06
CA ALA A 39 -13.49 7.02 -12.96
C ALA A 39 -12.95 6.14 -11.82
N ILE A 40 -11.65 6.27 -11.50
CA ILE A 40 -10.96 5.42 -10.51
C ILE A 40 -10.07 6.30 -9.64
N ALA A 41 -10.15 6.12 -8.33
CA ALA A 41 -9.31 6.79 -7.35
C ALA A 41 -8.59 5.74 -6.48
N THR A 42 -7.28 5.56 -6.70
CA THR A 42 -6.45 4.67 -5.88
C THR A 42 -5.96 5.41 -4.64
N LEU A 43 -5.97 4.77 -3.48
CA LEU A 43 -5.54 5.40 -2.23
C LEU A 43 -4.83 4.44 -1.27
N ASP A 44 -4.09 5.06 -0.34
CA ASP A 44 -3.57 4.42 0.85
C ASP A 44 -4.68 4.26 1.90
N PRO A 45 -4.57 3.32 2.87
CA PRO A 45 -5.58 3.08 3.91
C PRO A 45 -5.63 4.21 4.97
N PHE A 46 -5.92 5.43 4.55
CA PHE A 46 -6.10 6.62 5.37
C PHE A 46 -7.53 7.14 5.22
N GLN A 47 -8.28 7.16 6.33
CA GLN A 47 -9.70 7.51 6.30
C GLN A 47 -9.97 8.94 5.77
N GLY A 48 -9.06 9.88 6.02
CA GLY A 48 -9.24 11.26 5.56
C GLY A 48 -9.26 11.39 4.03
N TYR A 49 -8.51 10.56 3.30
CA TYR A 49 -8.58 10.52 1.84
C TYR A 49 -9.84 9.82 1.35
N LYS A 50 -10.26 8.75 2.02
CA LYS A 50 -11.51 8.08 1.66
C LYS A 50 -12.71 9.01 1.78
N ASN A 51 -12.84 9.72 2.90
CA ASN A 51 -13.94 10.67 3.09
C ASN A 51 -13.94 11.73 1.98
N ALA A 52 -12.77 12.30 1.68
CA ALA A 52 -12.68 13.34 0.66
C ALA A 52 -12.98 12.81 -0.75
N ILE A 53 -12.63 11.55 -1.08
CA ILE A 53 -13.04 10.90 -2.33
C ILE A 53 -14.56 10.67 -2.33
N ASP A 54 -15.13 10.11 -1.27
CA ASP A 54 -16.56 9.83 -1.18
C ASP A 54 -17.40 11.12 -1.27
N ASP A 55 -16.92 12.23 -0.69
CA ASP A 55 -17.61 13.53 -0.69
C ASP A 55 -17.51 14.27 -2.04
N GLN A 56 -16.43 14.07 -2.79
CA GLN A 56 -16.07 14.92 -3.94
C GLN A 56 -16.09 14.18 -5.29
N LEU A 57 -16.03 12.86 -5.27
CA LEU A 57 -15.90 11.99 -6.45
C LEU A 57 -16.88 10.82 -6.34
N GLU A 58 -18.17 11.12 -6.21
CA GLU A 58 -19.25 10.14 -5.96
C GLU A 58 -19.26 8.98 -6.97
N ASP A 59 -18.96 9.27 -8.24
CA ASP A 59 -18.93 8.29 -9.33
C ASP A 59 -17.61 7.50 -9.42
N ALA A 60 -16.56 7.90 -8.67
CA ALA A 60 -15.26 7.29 -8.78
C ALA A 60 -15.18 5.97 -7.98
N THR A 61 -14.68 4.93 -8.63
CA THR A 61 -14.36 3.67 -7.95
C THR A 61 -13.10 3.86 -7.10
N CYS A 62 -13.28 3.85 -5.79
CA CYS A 62 -12.21 3.92 -4.80
C CYS A 62 -11.49 2.56 -4.69
N VAL A 63 -10.18 2.51 -4.92
CA VAL A 63 -9.38 1.26 -4.92
C VAL A 63 -8.25 1.33 -3.90
N LEU A 64 -8.24 0.41 -2.94
CA LEU A 64 -7.17 0.34 -1.95
C LEU A 64 -5.90 -0.24 -2.58
N ASP A 65 -4.78 0.44 -2.42
CA ASP A 65 -3.52 0.04 -3.04
C ASP A 65 -2.99 -1.31 -2.51
N ALA A 66 -2.71 -2.23 -3.44
CA ALA A 66 -2.28 -3.59 -3.13
C ALA A 66 -0.94 -3.63 -2.36
N PHE A 67 0.00 -2.73 -2.68
CA PHE A 67 1.26 -2.64 -1.95
C PHE A 67 1.04 -2.26 -0.48
N HIS A 68 0.15 -1.31 -0.21
CA HIS A 68 -0.22 -0.93 1.15
C HIS A 68 -0.90 -2.06 1.92
N ILE A 69 -1.76 -2.86 1.28
CA ILE A 69 -2.36 -4.05 1.89
C ILE A 69 -1.29 -5.07 2.29
N VAL A 70 -0.36 -5.39 1.38
CA VAL A 70 0.76 -6.33 1.66
C VAL A 70 1.69 -5.77 2.73
N LYS A 71 1.92 -4.45 2.75
CA LYS A 71 2.72 -3.77 3.78
C LYS A 71 2.08 -3.86 5.16
N LEU A 72 0.75 -3.70 5.27
CA LEU A 72 0.01 -3.90 6.53
C LEU A 72 0.14 -5.34 7.02
N ALA A 73 0.07 -6.32 6.12
CA ALA A 73 0.25 -7.73 6.44
C ALA A 73 1.66 -8.01 7.00
N GLY A 74 2.71 -7.52 6.32
CA GLY A 74 4.08 -7.66 6.77
C GLY A 74 4.34 -6.97 8.11
N ALA A 75 3.72 -5.81 8.37
CA ALA A 75 3.79 -5.14 9.66
C ALA A 75 3.15 -5.99 10.78
N ALA A 76 2.00 -6.61 10.52
CA ALA A 76 1.37 -7.52 11.47
C ALA A 76 2.27 -8.72 11.82
N VAL A 77 2.93 -9.34 10.84
CA VAL A 77 3.92 -10.40 11.08
C VAL A 77 5.08 -9.92 11.95
N ASP A 78 5.61 -8.72 11.66
CA ASP A 78 6.69 -8.14 12.44
C ASP A 78 6.27 -7.83 13.89
N ASP A 79 5.03 -7.40 14.11
CA ASP A 79 4.48 -7.16 15.45
C ASP A 79 4.34 -8.47 16.23
N VAL A 80 3.73 -9.51 15.65
CA VAL A 80 3.61 -10.85 16.28
C VAL A 80 4.98 -11.39 16.63
N ARG A 81 5.92 -11.33 15.68
CA ARG A 81 7.30 -11.78 15.88
C ARG A 81 7.97 -11.06 17.05
N ARG A 82 7.82 -9.74 17.16
CA ARG A 82 8.40 -8.95 18.25
C ARG A 82 7.77 -9.29 19.60
N ARG A 83 6.44 -9.46 19.64
CA ARG A 83 5.72 -9.83 20.86
C ARG A 83 6.14 -11.20 21.36
N ILE A 84 6.01 -12.23 20.51
CA ILE A 84 6.38 -13.61 20.86
C ILE A 84 7.84 -13.66 21.30
N GLN A 85 8.74 -13.01 20.55
CA GLN A 85 10.14 -12.99 20.93
C GLN A 85 10.38 -12.39 22.34
N GLN A 86 9.73 -11.27 22.65
CA GLN A 86 9.84 -10.62 23.95
C GLN A 86 9.26 -11.50 25.07
N GLU A 87 8.13 -12.17 24.81
CA GLU A 87 7.47 -13.09 25.75
C GLU A 87 8.34 -14.33 26.04
N THR A 88 8.91 -14.96 25.01
CA THR A 88 9.67 -16.20 25.15
C THR A 88 11.12 -16.00 25.64
N LEU A 89 11.76 -14.88 25.30
CA LEU A 89 13.18 -14.63 25.60
C LEU A 89 13.42 -13.55 26.67
N GLY A 90 12.39 -12.79 27.05
CA GLY A 90 12.50 -11.67 27.98
C GLY A 90 13.23 -10.44 27.43
N HIS A 91 13.59 -10.42 26.15
CA HIS A 91 14.31 -9.30 25.52
C HIS A 91 13.95 -9.08 24.05
N ARG A 92 14.30 -7.90 23.55
CA ARG A 92 14.15 -7.55 22.13
C ARG A 92 15.06 -8.39 21.22
N GLY A 93 14.66 -8.49 19.96
CA GLY A 93 15.44 -8.93 18.79
C GLY A 93 16.95 -8.73 18.84
N ARG A 94 17.75 -9.79 18.95
CA ARG A 94 19.21 -9.74 18.75
C ARG A 94 19.77 -10.94 17.98
N LYS A 95 21.04 -10.81 17.57
CA LYS A 95 21.76 -11.87 16.85
C LYS A 95 21.80 -13.14 17.72
N GLY A 96 21.45 -14.28 17.12
CA GLY A 96 21.36 -15.57 17.79
C GLY A 96 19.92 -16.05 17.98
N ASP A 97 18.97 -15.12 18.12
CA ASP A 97 17.58 -15.50 18.35
C ASP A 97 16.94 -16.08 17.07
N PRO A 98 16.20 -17.20 17.15
CA PRO A 98 15.64 -17.86 15.96
C PRO A 98 14.75 -16.92 15.13
N LEU A 99 13.78 -16.26 15.77
CA LEU A 99 12.85 -15.35 15.11
C LEU A 99 13.53 -14.10 14.55
N TYR A 100 14.51 -13.54 15.27
CA TYR A 100 15.28 -12.41 14.77
C TYR A 100 16.10 -12.79 13.54
N GLY A 101 16.65 -14.01 13.51
CA GLY A 101 17.44 -14.55 12.41
C GLY A 101 16.69 -14.72 11.09
N ILE A 102 15.35 -14.84 11.12
CA ILE A 102 14.49 -14.98 9.94
C ILE A 102 13.72 -13.72 9.55
N ARG A 103 13.87 -12.59 10.27
CA ARG A 103 13.09 -11.35 10.07
C ARG A 103 13.04 -10.83 8.62
N HIS A 104 14.11 -11.03 7.84
CA HIS A 104 14.15 -10.62 6.44
C HIS A 104 13.49 -11.64 5.51
N VAL A 105 13.56 -12.93 5.85
CA VAL A 105 12.94 -14.02 5.10
C VAL A 105 11.42 -13.95 5.22
N LEU A 106 10.90 -13.57 6.39
CA LEU A 106 9.47 -13.37 6.64
C LEU A 106 8.81 -12.32 5.72
N ARG A 107 9.60 -11.42 5.12
CA ARG A 107 9.11 -10.37 4.20
C ARG A 107 9.08 -10.80 2.75
N ALA A 108 9.77 -11.88 2.41
CA ALA A 108 9.79 -12.40 1.05
C ALA A 108 8.50 -13.18 0.76
N GLY A 109 8.03 -13.07 -0.48
CA GLY A 109 6.98 -13.95 -0.98
C GLY A 109 7.46 -15.41 -1.01
N ARG A 110 6.58 -16.35 -0.65
CA ARG A 110 6.88 -17.78 -0.61
C ARG A 110 7.39 -18.32 -1.95
N GLU A 111 6.91 -17.74 -3.05
CA GLU A 111 7.33 -18.05 -4.42
C GLU A 111 8.81 -17.73 -4.71
N ARG A 112 9.44 -16.87 -3.89
CA ARG A 112 10.82 -16.41 -4.05
C ARG A 112 11.78 -17.06 -3.07
N LEU A 113 11.29 -17.94 -2.19
CA LEU A 113 12.12 -18.55 -1.16
C LEU A 113 12.91 -19.72 -1.72
N THR A 114 14.23 -19.63 -1.56
CA THR A 114 15.12 -20.76 -1.84
C THR A 114 14.86 -21.91 -0.85
N PRO A 115 15.18 -23.17 -1.19
CA PRO A 115 15.06 -24.31 -0.28
C PRO A 115 15.73 -24.05 1.07
N ARG A 116 16.92 -23.44 1.06
CA ARG A 116 17.65 -23.06 2.28
C ARG A 116 16.88 -22.05 3.14
N GLN A 117 16.18 -21.09 2.54
CA GLN A 117 15.35 -20.14 3.28
C GLN A 117 14.10 -20.80 3.86
N GLN A 118 13.49 -21.74 3.13
CA GLN A 118 12.35 -22.52 3.61
C GLN A 118 12.75 -23.37 4.82
N THR A 119 13.88 -24.09 4.75
CA THR A 119 14.42 -24.83 5.90
C THR A 119 14.69 -23.91 7.09
N ARG A 120 15.25 -22.72 6.87
CA ARG A 120 15.50 -21.75 7.95
C ARG A 120 14.21 -21.25 8.61
N LEU A 121 13.12 -21.05 7.86
CA LEU A 121 11.81 -20.72 8.44
C LEU A 121 11.31 -21.89 9.30
N ALA A 122 11.28 -23.10 8.76
CA ALA A 122 10.82 -24.28 9.47
C ALA A 122 11.61 -24.52 10.77
N SER A 123 12.94 -24.44 10.73
CA SER A 123 13.77 -24.58 11.92
C SER A 123 13.50 -23.47 12.96
N ALA A 124 13.27 -22.24 12.52
CA ALA A 124 12.97 -21.14 13.44
C ALA A 124 11.57 -21.28 14.07
N PHE A 125 10.57 -21.75 13.33
CA PHE A 125 9.24 -22.03 13.85
C PHE A 125 9.24 -23.22 14.82
N ALA A 126 10.01 -24.27 14.53
CA ALA A 126 10.15 -25.43 15.42
C ALA A 126 10.99 -25.17 16.68
N ALA A 127 11.68 -24.03 16.78
CA ALA A 127 12.61 -23.76 17.89
C ALA A 127 11.92 -23.51 19.24
N HIS A 128 10.63 -23.17 19.26
CA HIS A 128 9.85 -22.96 20.48
C HIS A 128 8.35 -23.12 20.19
N PRO A 129 7.53 -23.74 21.07
CA PRO A 129 6.09 -23.94 20.84
C PRO A 129 5.33 -22.65 20.49
N ASP A 130 5.58 -21.55 21.21
CA ASP A 130 4.91 -20.27 20.97
C ASP A 130 5.24 -19.61 19.61
N HIS A 131 6.28 -20.07 18.91
CA HIS A 131 6.59 -19.57 17.57
C HIS A 131 5.53 -19.95 16.53
N VAL A 132 4.62 -20.89 16.85
CA VAL A 132 3.44 -21.20 16.03
C VAL A 132 2.61 -19.95 15.71
N ALA A 133 2.55 -18.98 16.64
CA ALA A 133 1.85 -17.72 16.38
C ALA A 133 2.51 -16.91 15.24
N VAL A 134 3.84 -16.93 15.15
CA VAL A 134 4.57 -16.26 14.07
C VAL A 134 4.41 -17.01 12.75
N GLU A 135 4.39 -18.34 12.78
CA GLU A 135 4.14 -19.17 11.61
C GLU A 135 2.76 -18.93 11.02
N VAL A 136 1.70 -18.95 11.83
CA VAL A 136 0.33 -18.64 11.41
C VAL A 136 0.24 -17.22 10.86
N ALA A 137 0.84 -16.24 11.55
CA ALA A 137 0.87 -14.86 11.07
C ALA A 137 1.56 -14.75 9.69
N TYR A 138 2.68 -15.44 9.50
CA TYR A 138 3.39 -15.52 8.23
C TYR A 138 2.50 -16.12 7.14
N GLN A 139 1.84 -17.26 7.41
CA GLN A 139 0.92 -17.90 6.47
C GLN A 139 -0.21 -16.96 6.06
N CYS A 140 -0.89 -16.30 7.01
CA CYS A 140 -1.95 -15.32 6.71
C CYS A 140 -1.45 -14.17 5.82
N ALA A 141 -0.22 -13.68 6.04
CA ALA A 141 0.35 -12.62 5.21
C ALA A 141 0.71 -13.12 3.80
N GLN A 142 1.15 -14.36 3.66
CA GLN A 142 1.38 -14.98 2.34
C GLN A 142 0.06 -15.24 1.61
N ASP A 143 -0.98 -15.72 2.30
CA ASP A 143 -2.30 -15.93 1.71
C ASP A 143 -2.88 -14.61 1.19
N LEU A 144 -2.70 -13.52 1.94
CA LEU A 144 -3.10 -12.19 1.51
C LEU A 144 -2.25 -11.65 0.34
N ARG A 145 -0.99 -12.06 0.21
CA ARG A 145 -0.16 -11.74 -0.96
C ARG A 145 -0.65 -12.47 -2.19
N ASP A 146 -0.97 -13.75 -2.05
CA ASP A 146 -1.40 -14.62 -3.15
C ASP A 146 -2.71 -14.17 -3.78
N VAL A 147 -3.57 -13.49 -3.02
CA VAL A 147 -4.78 -12.82 -3.53
C VAL A 147 -4.49 -12.00 -4.80
N PHE A 148 -3.35 -11.32 -4.89
CA PHE A 148 -2.96 -10.48 -6.03
C PHE A 148 -2.20 -11.24 -7.13
N HIS A 149 -1.91 -12.53 -6.93
CA HIS A 149 -1.13 -13.37 -7.85
C HIS A 149 -1.98 -14.52 -8.41
N GLN A 150 -3.30 -14.33 -8.50
CA GLN A 150 -4.20 -15.33 -9.05
C GLN A 150 -4.32 -15.23 -10.58
N PRO A 151 -4.51 -16.36 -11.29
CA PRO A 151 -4.71 -16.39 -12.74
C PRO A 151 -5.89 -15.53 -13.23
N THR A 152 -6.91 -15.33 -12.38
CA THR A 152 -8.09 -14.54 -12.74
C THR A 152 -8.51 -13.60 -11.60
N PRO A 153 -9.09 -12.42 -11.91
CA PRO A 153 -9.61 -11.52 -10.90
C PRO A 153 -10.69 -12.17 -10.01
N ALA A 154 -11.52 -13.05 -10.57
CA ALA A 154 -12.56 -13.77 -9.82
C ALA A 154 -11.97 -14.68 -8.73
N GLN A 155 -10.86 -15.37 -9.01
CA GLN A 155 -10.17 -16.18 -8.02
C GLN A 155 -9.53 -15.32 -6.92
N GLY A 156 -8.87 -14.21 -7.30
CA GLY A 156 -8.33 -13.24 -6.34
C GLY A 156 -9.40 -12.66 -5.42
N ARG A 157 -10.53 -12.25 -5.98
CA ARG A 157 -11.70 -11.73 -5.24
C ARG A 157 -12.23 -12.74 -4.22
N ARG A 158 -12.39 -14.01 -4.64
CA ARG A 158 -12.85 -15.08 -3.75
C ARG A 158 -11.92 -15.28 -2.56
N LEU A 159 -10.61 -15.31 -2.78
CA LEU A 159 -9.63 -15.43 -1.70
C LEU A 159 -9.65 -14.21 -0.78
N ALA A 160 -9.76 -12.99 -1.34
CA ALA A 160 -9.87 -11.76 -0.57
C ALA A 160 -11.11 -11.78 0.35
N GLU A 161 -12.28 -12.18 -0.16
CA GLU A 161 -13.51 -12.29 0.62
C GLU A 161 -13.39 -13.31 1.76
N GLN A 162 -12.77 -14.46 1.50
CA GLN A 162 -12.49 -15.47 2.52
C GLN A 162 -11.60 -14.92 3.65
N LEU A 163 -10.52 -14.22 3.31
CA LEU A 163 -9.63 -13.61 4.31
C LEU A 163 -10.32 -12.49 5.09
N ILE A 164 -11.11 -11.64 4.43
CA ILE A 164 -11.89 -10.57 5.08
C ILE A 164 -12.89 -11.15 6.10
N ALA A 165 -13.46 -12.32 5.81
CA ALA A 165 -14.36 -13.02 6.71
C ALA A 165 -13.60 -13.65 7.89
N ALA A 166 -12.50 -14.37 7.62
CA ALA A 166 -11.82 -15.23 8.59
C ALA A 166 -10.82 -14.52 9.52
N LEU A 167 -10.01 -13.60 9.00
CA LEU A 167 -8.91 -13.01 9.78
C LEU A 167 -9.36 -12.27 11.06
N PRO A 168 -10.52 -11.58 11.11
CA PRO A 168 -10.97 -10.89 12.31
C PRO A 168 -11.23 -11.77 13.53
N SER A 169 -11.46 -13.08 13.33
CA SER A 169 -11.62 -14.07 14.40
C SER A 169 -10.33 -14.84 14.71
N CYS A 170 -9.20 -14.47 14.11
CA CYS A 170 -7.91 -15.10 14.42
C CYS A 170 -7.58 -14.90 15.92
N PRO A 171 -7.10 -15.95 16.63
CA PRO A 171 -6.72 -15.82 18.03
C PRO A 171 -5.46 -14.95 18.24
N ILE A 172 -4.70 -14.69 17.17
CA ILE A 172 -3.52 -13.82 17.21
C ILE A 172 -3.99 -12.36 17.07
N PRO A 173 -3.86 -11.53 18.13
CA PRO A 173 -4.49 -10.20 18.17
C PRO A 173 -4.08 -9.28 17.01
N GLU A 174 -2.83 -9.34 16.58
CA GLU A 174 -2.30 -8.53 15.49
C GLU A 174 -2.93 -8.90 14.14
N ILE A 175 -3.19 -10.19 13.91
CA ILE A 175 -3.87 -10.69 12.71
C ILE A 175 -5.36 -10.39 12.76
N ALA A 176 -6.00 -10.51 13.93
CA ALA A 176 -7.39 -10.07 14.11
C ALA A 176 -7.56 -8.57 13.80
N ARG A 177 -6.62 -7.75 14.24
CA ARG A 177 -6.57 -6.32 13.95
C ARG A 177 -6.36 -6.03 12.46
N LEU A 178 -5.45 -6.76 11.80
CA LEU A 178 -5.29 -6.70 10.34
C LEU A 178 -6.62 -7.02 9.63
N GLY A 179 -7.27 -8.12 10.02
CA GLY A 179 -8.56 -8.50 9.46
C GLY A 179 -9.63 -7.42 9.63
N LYS A 180 -9.74 -6.81 10.83
CA LYS A 180 -10.69 -5.71 11.08
C LYS A 180 -10.41 -4.52 10.15
N THR A 181 -9.15 -4.20 9.90
CA THR A 181 -8.76 -3.19 8.92
C THR A 181 -9.19 -3.58 7.51
N LEU A 182 -8.91 -4.79 7.05
CA LEU A 182 -9.34 -5.26 5.72
C LEU A 182 -10.86 -5.23 5.56
N ARG A 183 -11.60 -5.61 6.61
CA ARG A 183 -13.07 -5.54 6.63
C ARG A 183 -13.59 -4.11 6.52
N ARG A 184 -13.00 -3.17 7.25
CA ARG A 184 -13.32 -1.73 7.14
C ARG A 184 -13.12 -1.23 5.72
N TRP A 185 -12.08 -1.70 5.04
CA TRP A 185 -11.75 -1.32 3.67
C TRP A 185 -12.28 -2.28 2.61
N ARG A 186 -13.26 -3.15 2.94
CA ARG A 186 -13.72 -4.25 2.07
C ARG A 186 -14.04 -3.78 0.66
N THR A 187 -14.87 -2.74 0.53
CA THR A 187 -15.32 -2.26 -0.79
C THR A 187 -14.13 -1.81 -1.64
N ALA A 188 -13.24 -0.99 -1.08
CA ALA A 188 -12.07 -0.48 -1.81
C ALA A 188 -11.02 -1.57 -2.10
N PHE A 189 -10.88 -2.56 -1.22
CA PHE A 189 -10.01 -3.71 -1.47
C PHE A 189 -10.56 -4.57 -2.62
N LEU A 190 -11.85 -4.93 -2.60
CA LEU A 190 -12.43 -5.77 -3.64
C LEU A 190 -12.50 -5.07 -5.01
N ALA A 191 -12.60 -3.73 -5.02
CA ALA A 191 -12.59 -2.93 -6.24
C ALA A 191 -11.30 -3.09 -7.08
N TYR A 192 -10.20 -3.55 -6.48
CA TYR A 192 -8.97 -3.90 -7.21
C TYR A 192 -9.24 -4.91 -8.35
N PHE A 193 -10.13 -5.89 -8.11
CA PHE A 193 -10.45 -6.94 -9.08
C PHE A 193 -11.37 -6.47 -10.20
N ASP A 194 -12.08 -5.37 -9.97
CA ASP A 194 -13.06 -4.80 -10.91
C ASP A 194 -12.42 -3.68 -11.78
N THR A 195 -11.17 -3.28 -11.48
CA THR A 195 -10.48 -2.13 -12.08
C THR A 195 -9.19 -2.50 -12.82
N ALA A 196 -9.10 -3.75 -13.31
CA ALA A 196 -7.91 -4.29 -13.97
C ALA A 196 -6.60 -4.11 -13.15
N GLY A 197 -6.72 -4.14 -11.81
CA GLY A 197 -5.58 -4.02 -10.90
C GLY A 197 -5.04 -2.58 -10.77
N ALA A 198 -5.91 -1.58 -10.84
CA ALA A 198 -5.55 -0.18 -10.60
C ALA A 198 -4.73 -0.05 -9.30
N SER A 199 -3.64 0.71 -9.37
CA SER A 199 -2.69 0.83 -8.25
C SER A 199 -2.14 2.25 -8.13
N ASN A 200 -1.63 2.58 -6.94
CA ASN A 200 -1.02 3.87 -6.67
C ASN A 200 0.44 3.96 -7.21
N GLY A 201 0.89 2.97 -8.00
CA GLY A 201 2.28 2.87 -8.45
C GLY A 201 2.76 4.05 -9.29
N GLY A 202 1.87 4.68 -10.06
CA GLY A 202 2.18 5.91 -10.79
C GLY A 202 2.50 7.09 -9.87
N THR A 203 1.71 7.25 -8.80
CA THR A 203 1.94 8.26 -7.76
C THR A 203 3.22 7.97 -6.99
N GLU A 204 3.51 6.71 -6.66
CA GLU A 204 4.76 6.33 -5.99
C GLU A 204 6.00 6.62 -6.84
N ALA A 205 5.93 6.37 -8.15
CA ALA A 205 7.00 6.75 -9.08
C ALA A 205 7.22 8.27 -9.08
N ILE A 206 6.14 9.06 -9.11
CA ILE A 206 6.18 10.52 -9.03
C ILE A 206 6.76 10.98 -7.67
N ASN A 207 6.35 10.38 -6.56
CA ASN A 207 6.87 10.67 -5.23
C ASN A 207 8.39 10.42 -5.17
N GLY A 208 8.87 9.35 -5.81
CA GLY A 208 10.31 9.07 -5.95
C GLY A 208 11.06 10.18 -6.70
N ILE A 209 10.48 10.71 -7.78
CA ILE A 209 11.02 11.84 -8.54
C ILE A 209 11.02 13.12 -7.69
N ILE A 210 9.94 13.38 -6.96
CA ILE A 210 9.83 14.54 -6.05
C ILE A 210 10.92 14.50 -4.98
N GLU A 211 11.10 13.35 -4.30
CA GLU A 211 12.12 13.17 -3.28
C GLU A 211 13.55 13.27 -3.84
N LEU A 212 13.77 12.83 -5.09
CA LEU A 212 15.03 13.06 -5.78
C LEU A 212 15.26 14.56 -6.04
N GLY A 213 14.26 15.27 -6.57
CA GLY A 213 14.32 16.70 -6.82
C GLY A 213 14.61 17.51 -5.56
N ARG A 214 13.97 17.15 -4.45
CA ARG A 214 14.22 17.77 -3.13
C ARG A 214 15.66 17.55 -2.65
N ARG A 215 16.21 16.35 -2.83
CA ARG A 215 17.61 16.02 -2.49
C ARG A 215 18.60 16.82 -3.32
N ILE A 216 18.37 16.94 -4.63
CA ILE A 216 19.24 17.71 -5.54
C ILE A 216 19.24 19.19 -5.17
N ALA A 217 18.06 19.76 -4.88
CA ALA A 217 17.93 21.17 -4.53
C ALA A 217 18.47 21.51 -3.12
N ARG A 218 18.74 20.51 -2.27
CA ARG A 218 19.09 20.68 -0.85
C ARG A 218 18.06 21.50 -0.07
N GLY A 219 16.79 21.33 -0.43
CA GLY A 219 15.65 22.06 0.15
C GLY A 219 15.21 23.26 -0.68
N PHE A 220 13.97 23.68 -0.44
CA PHE A 220 13.35 24.85 -1.06
C PHE A 220 12.89 25.80 0.04
N ARG A 221 13.06 27.11 -0.19
CA ARG A 221 12.63 28.16 0.75
C ARG A 221 11.24 28.71 0.45
N ASN A 222 10.74 28.49 -0.77
CA ASN A 222 9.48 29.00 -1.26
C ASN A 222 8.68 27.84 -1.88
N PHE A 223 7.41 27.71 -1.47
CA PHE A 223 6.54 26.62 -1.91
C PHE A 223 6.20 26.70 -3.40
N GLU A 224 5.92 27.88 -3.94
CA GLU A 224 5.61 28.05 -5.37
C GLU A 224 6.78 27.61 -6.25
N GLN A 225 8.01 27.97 -5.89
CA GLN A 225 9.20 27.53 -6.59
C GLN A 225 9.38 26.01 -6.51
N TYR A 226 9.08 25.41 -5.35
CA TYR A 226 9.07 23.97 -5.18
C TYR A 226 8.02 23.31 -6.09
N ARG A 227 6.77 23.78 -6.03
CA ARG A 227 5.62 23.31 -6.80
C ARG A 227 5.90 23.36 -8.30
N LEU A 228 6.28 24.52 -8.83
CA LEU A 228 6.60 24.70 -10.25
C LEU A 228 7.73 23.79 -10.71
N ARG A 229 8.78 23.63 -9.89
CA ARG A 229 9.91 22.77 -10.25
C ARG A 229 9.55 21.30 -10.24
N MET A 230 8.71 20.85 -9.30
CA MET A 230 8.24 19.47 -9.29
C MET A 230 7.31 19.19 -10.48
N LEU A 231 6.40 20.12 -10.80
CA LEU A 231 5.56 20.02 -12.00
C LEU A 231 6.41 19.95 -13.27
N LEU A 232 7.48 20.75 -13.38
CA LEU A 232 8.41 20.70 -14.52
C LEU A 232 9.10 19.34 -14.65
N ILE A 233 9.69 18.84 -13.57
CA ILE A 233 10.50 17.60 -13.59
C ILE A 233 9.62 16.36 -13.83
N THR A 234 8.37 16.39 -13.39
CA THR A 234 7.42 15.26 -13.50
C THR A 234 6.54 15.33 -14.75
N GLY A 235 6.76 16.31 -15.64
CA GLY A 235 5.97 16.50 -16.86
C GLY A 235 4.52 16.95 -16.60
N GLY A 236 4.26 17.53 -15.42
CA GLY A 236 2.97 18.09 -15.02
C GLY A 236 2.69 19.50 -15.56
N LEU A 237 3.69 20.19 -16.13
CA LEU A 237 3.46 21.45 -16.85
C LEU A 237 2.91 21.14 -18.24
N ASP A 238 1.71 21.65 -18.52
CA ASP A 238 1.19 21.68 -19.88
C ASP A 238 2.02 22.67 -20.70
N ALA A 239 2.75 22.18 -21.71
CA ALA A 239 3.48 23.02 -22.66
C ALA A 239 2.54 23.56 -23.78
N SER A 240 1.23 23.46 -23.57
CA SER A 240 0.22 23.92 -24.52
C SER A 240 0.12 25.46 -24.46
N PRO A 241 0.32 26.19 -25.58
CA PRO A 241 0.23 27.65 -25.63
C PRO A 241 -1.20 28.22 -25.49
N HIS A 242 -2.14 27.47 -24.92
CA HIS A 242 -3.54 27.89 -24.76
C HIS A 242 -3.87 28.22 -23.31
N THR A 243 -3.13 29.17 -22.76
CA THR A 243 -3.67 30.08 -21.75
C THR A 243 -3.31 31.49 -22.21
N GLN A 244 -4.08 32.00 -23.17
CA GLN A 244 -4.13 33.44 -23.40
C GLN A 244 -5.17 34.02 -22.45
N LEU A 245 -4.67 34.91 -21.58
CA LEU A 245 -5.35 35.94 -20.79
C LEU A 245 -6.17 35.47 -19.58
#